data_AF-A0A399ZYT9-F1
#
_entry.id   AF-A0A399ZYT9-F1
#
_cell.length_a   1.000
_cell.length_b   1.000
_cell.length_c   1.000
_cell.angle_alpha   90.00
_cell.angle_beta   90.00
_cell.angle_gamma   90.00
#
_symmetry.space_group_name_H-M   'P 1'
#
loop_
_entity.id
_entity.type
_entity.pdbx_description
1 polymer ?
#
loop_
_entity_poly.entity_id
_entity_poly.type
_entity_poly.pdbx_seq_one_letter_code
_entity_poly.pdbx_strand_id
1 'polypeptide(L)'
;MTIDSHAIFSAVRNPLLIWCAAIVLATLSGQPGVICITPAAWLLAALAGRRCVLASHTGSLPLRIGEAALAGALLGLAQAVLFVVVIVLWVDLAPEEVGHIYQLAGLLIGIGIPVCAMLAAAVGLLQQRQLNS
;
A
#
# COMPACT_ATOMS: atom_id res chain seq x y z
N MET A 1 20.15 4.94 17.33
CA MET A 1 19.60 5.06 15.96
C MET A 1 18.10 4.85 16.05
N THR A 2 17.31 5.82 15.60
CA THR A 2 15.84 5.82 15.74
C THR A 2 15.21 5.76 14.36
N ILE A 3 14.07 5.06 14.25
CA ILE A 3 13.25 5.00 13.03
C ILE A 3 12.67 6.40 12.75
N ASP A 4 12.82 6.89 11.52
CA ASP A 4 12.22 8.15 11.05
C ASP A 4 10.74 7.95 10.70
N SER A 5 9.87 8.06 11.69
CA SER A 5 8.43 7.91 11.52
C SER A 5 7.83 8.95 10.56
N HIS A 6 8.38 10.16 10.53
CA HIS A 6 7.92 11.22 9.63
C HIS A 6 8.17 10.83 8.16
N ALA A 7 9.32 10.26 7.84
CA ALA A 7 9.61 9.73 6.51
C ALA A 7 8.63 8.60 6.11
N ILE A 8 8.27 7.73 7.04
CA ILE A 8 7.29 6.65 6.82
C ILE A 8 5.91 7.22 6.47
N PHE A 9 5.35 8.08 7.32
CA PHE A 9 3.99 8.61 7.11
C PHE A 9 3.91 9.53 5.88
N SER A 10 4.91 10.38 5.67
CA SER A 10 4.94 11.28 4.50
C SER A 10 5.05 10.52 3.17
N ALA A 11 5.75 9.39 3.16
CA ALA A 11 5.89 8.53 1.99
C ALA A 11 4.58 7.84 1.59
N VAL A 12 3.74 7.47 2.57
CA VAL A 12 2.45 6.78 2.33
C VAL A 12 1.37 7.74 1.82
N ARG A 13 1.39 9.01 2.25
CA ARG A 13 0.31 9.98 1.98
C ARG A 13 -0.06 10.08 0.50
N ASN A 14 0.90 10.33 -0.37
CA ASN A 14 0.61 10.55 -1.80
C ASN A 14 0.13 9.27 -2.51
N PRO A 15 0.81 8.11 -2.37
CA PRO A 15 0.30 6.81 -2.81
C PRO A 15 -1.15 6.55 -2.37
N LEU A 16 -1.46 6.82 -1.09
CA LEU A 16 -2.80 6.59 -0.55
C LEU A 16 -3.85 7.51 -1.20
N LEU A 17 -3.52 8.79 -1.42
CA LEU A 17 -4.41 9.72 -2.13
C LEU A 17 -4.68 9.29 -3.57
N ILE A 18 -3.65 8.80 -4.28
CA ILE A 18 -3.80 8.26 -5.64
C ILE A 18 -4.75 7.05 -5.62
N TRP A 19 -4.59 6.17 -4.64
CA TRP A 19 -5.48 5.01 -4.49
C TRP A 19 -6.93 5.41 -4.18
N CYS A 20 -7.15 6.34 -3.25
CA CYS A 20 -8.48 6.87 -2.95
C CYS A 20 -9.13 7.50 -4.18
N ALA A 21 -8.38 8.28 -4.96
CA ALA A 21 -8.88 8.86 -6.21
C ALA A 21 -9.29 7.78 -7.22
N ALA A 22 -8.49 6.72 -7.37
CA ALA A 22 -8.81 5.60 -8.25
C ALA A 22 -10.09 4.86 -7.81
N ILE A 23 -10.26 4.63 -6.50
CA ILE A 23 -11.51 4.05 -5.96
C ILE A 23 -12.71 4.93 -6.30
N VAL A 24 -12.63 6.23 -6.02
CA VAL A 24 -13.75 7.16 -6.29
C VAL A 24 -14.12 7.15 -7.77
N LEU A 25 -13.14 7.19 -8.67
CA LEU A 25 -13.39 7.12 -10.10
C LEU A 25 -14.04 5.80 -10.52
N ALA A 26 -13.58 4.66 -9.99
CA ALA A 26 -14.17 3.36 -10.25
C ALA A 26 -15.64 3.29 -9.75
N THR A 27 -15.91 3.77 -8.54
CA THR A 27 -17.27 3.86 -7.98
C THR A 27 -18.17 4.72 -8.84
N LEU A 28 -17.71 5.91 -9.27
CA LEU A 28 -18.49 6.82 -10.12
C LEU A 28 -18.77 6.23 -11.51
N SER A 29 -17.89 5.36 -12.01
CA SER A 29 -18.09 4.69 -13.32
C SER A 29 -19.08 3.52 -13.28
N GLY A 30 -19.68 3.21 -12.13
CA GLY A 30 -20.59 2.07 -11.97
C GLY A 30 -19.87 0.72 -12.04
N GLN A 31 -18.54 0.72 -11.95
CA GLN A 31 -17.69 -0.47 -11.93
C GLN A 31 -17.08 -0.61 -10.53
N PRO A 32 -17.83 -1.09 -9.52
CA PRO A 32 -17.31 -1.34 -8.18
C PRO A 32 -16.32 -2.53 -8.12
N GLY A 33 -15.80 -2.99 -9.28
CA GLY A 33 -14.73 -3.97 -9.43
C GLY A 33 -13.38 -3.48 -8.89
N VAL A 34 -13.38 -2.79 -7.75
CA VAL A 34 -12.20 -2.37 -6.97
C VAL A 34 -11.29 -3.56 -6.70
N ILE A 35 -11.86 -4.77 -6.58
CA ILE A 35 -11.14 -6.06 -6.51
C ILE A 35 -10.14 -6.22 -7.66
N CYS A 36 -10.52 -5.85 -8.88
CA CYS A 36 -9.69 -6.03 -10.07
C CYS A 36 -8.49 -5.07 -10.09
N ILE A 37 -8.56 -3.97 -9.33
CA ILE A 37 -7.52 -2.94 -9.28
C ILE A 37 -6.59 -3.15 -8.07
N THR A 38 -6.98 -3.96 -7.08
CA THR A 38 -6.20 -4.17 -5.84
C THR A 38 -4.76 -4.64 -6.07
N PRO A 39 -4.45 -5.58 -6.98
CA PRO A 39 -3.06 -5.95 -7.27
C PRO A 39 -2.26 -4.82 -7.90
N ALA A 40 -2.90 -3.99 -8.74
CA ALA A 40 -2.27 -2.81 -9.31
C ALA A 40 -2.01 -1.73 -8.25
N ALA A 41 -2.85 -1.66 -7.20
CA ALA A 41 -2.64 -0.77 -6.06
C ALA A 41 -1.33 -1.08 -5.31
N TRP A 42 -0.90 -2.34 -5.26
CA TRP A 42 0.37 -2.72 -4.61
C TRP A 42 1.59 -2.08 -5.27
N LEU A 43 1.52 -1.76 -6.56
CA LEU A 43 2.59 -1.06 -7.26
C LEU A 43 2.84 0.35 -6.70
N LEU A 44 1.84 0.96 -6.05
CA LEU A 44 2.02 2.24 -5.36
C LEU A 44 3.00 2.13 -4.17
N ALA A 45 3.26 0.92 -3.66
CA ALA A 45 4.29 0.68 -2.65
C ALA A 45 5.72 0.96 -3.19
N ALA A 46 5.96 0.79 -4.50
CA ALA A 46 7.21 1.21 -5.11
C ALA A 46 7.43 2.73 -4.96
N LEU A 47 6.39 3.52 -5.21
CA LEU A 47 6.42 4.96 -5.02
C LEU A 47 6.63 5.33 -3.54
N ALA A 48 5.96 4.63 -2.63
CA ALA A 48 6.15 4.81 -1.18
C ALA A 48 7.61 4.53 -0.77
N GLY A 49 8.17 3.39 -1.19
CA GLY A 49 9.56 3.00 -0.89
C GLY A 49 10.58 4.04 -1.39
N ARG A 50 10.42 4.50 -2.64
CA ARG A 50 11.25 5.56 -3.21
C ARG A 50 11.19 6.85 -2.41
N ARG A 51 9.96 7.32 -2.08
CA ARG A 51 9.77 8.56 -1.31
C ARG A 51 10.31 8.45 0.10
N CYS A 52 10.15 7.30 0.74
CA CYS A 52 10.63 7.06 2.10
C CYS A 52 12.16 7.17 2.16
N VAL A 53 12.88 6.56 1.22
CA VAL A 53 14.35 6.67 1.14
C VAL A 53 14.82 8.10 0.89
N LEU A 54 14.11 8.85 0.05
CA LEU A 54 14.43 10.26 -0.23
C LEU A 54 14.14 11.20 0.95
N ALA A 55 13.15 10.87 1.79
CA ALA A 55 12.74 11.68 2.93
C ALA A 55 13.44 11.28 4.24
N SER A 56 13.99 10.08 4.33
CA SER A 56 14.63 9.55 5.54
C SER A 56 15.99 10.18 5.79
N HIS A 57 16.20 10.64 7.03
CA HIS A 57 17.47 11.17 7.50
C HIS A 57 18.37 10.08 8.14
N THR A 58 17.90 8.84 8.18
CA THR A 58 18.60 7.75 8.87
C THR A 58 19.86 7.35 8.12
N GLY A 59 21.04 7.52 8.72
CA GLY A 59 22.34 7.23 8.07
C GLY A 59 22.66 5.75 7.84
N SER A 60 21.91 4.84 8.46
CA SER A 60 22.09 3.39 8.33
C SER A 60 21.23 2.82 7.21
N LEU A 61 21.87 2.21 6.21
CA LEU A 61 21.20 1.53 5.10
C LEU A 61 20.14 0.53 5.55
N PRO A 62 20.42 -0.46 6.44
CA PRO A 62 19.41 -1.45 6.82
C PRO A 62 18.19 -0.81 7.52
N LEU A 63 18.40 0.24 8.31
CA LEU A 63 17.29 0.95 8.95
C LEU A 63 16.44 1.70 7.93
N ARG A 64 17.07 2.38 6.96
CA ARG A 64 16.37 3.12 5.90
C ARG A 64 15.54 2.20 5.00
N ILE A 65 16.04 0.99 4.71
CA ILE A 65 15.28 -0.03 3.99
C ILE A 65 14.13 -0.58 4.86
N GLY A 66 14.36 -0.74 6.16
CA GLY A 66 13.31 -1.08 7.12
C GLY A 66 12.18 -0.05 7.16
N GLU A 67 12.51 1.24 7.15
CA GLU A 67 11.54 2.34 7.07
C GLU A 67 10.73 2.28 5.76
N ALA A 68 11.38 2.06 4.63
CA ALA A 68 10.69 1.85 3.35
C ALA A 68 9.76 0.63 3.39
N ALA A 69 10.20 -0.49 3.97
CA ALA A 69 9.38 -1.67 4.15
C ALA A 69 8.14 -1.40 5.02
N LEU A 70 8.32 -0.68 6.13
CA LEU A 70 7.23 -0.27 7.02
C LEU A 70 6.24 0.67 6.31
N ALA A 71 6.74 1.62 5.50
CA ALA A 71 5.89 2.47 4.68
C ALA A 71 5.05 1.65 3.68
N GLY A 72 5.68 0.66 3.01
CA GLY A 72 4.98 -0.28 2.13
C GLY A 72 3.92 -1.09 2.88
N ALA A 73 4.27 -1.66 4.03
CA ALA A 73 3.34 -2.43 4.86
C ALA A 73 2.13 -1.58 5.31
N LEU A 74 2.38 -0.35 5.76
CA LEU A 74 1.34 0.59 6.18
C LEU A 74 0.42 0.96 5.02
N LEU A 75 0.98 1.17 3.83
CA LEU A 75 0.18 1.41 2.62
C LEU A 75 -0.68 0.19 2.28
N GLY A 76 -0.12 -1.02 2.29
CA GLY A 76 -0.86 -2.26 2.02
C GLY A 76 -1.99 -2.49 3.02
N LEU A 77 -1.75 -2.20 4.30
CA LEU A 77 -2.80 -2.24 5.34
C LEU A 77 -3.91 -1.23 5.04
N ALA A 78 -3.55 0.02 4.73
CA ALA A 78 -4.53 1.07 4.41
C ALA A 78 -5.38 0.71 3.17
N GLN A 79 -4.75 0.15 2.13
CA GLN A 79 -5.44 -0.33 0.94
C GLN A 79 -6.44 -1.44 1.27
N ALA A 80 -6.06 -2.38 2.12
CA ALA A 80 -6.92 -3.49 2.50
C ALA A 80 -8.08 -3.05 3.41
N VAL A 81 -7.85 -2.10 4.32
CA VAL A 81 -8.93 -1.49 5.11
C VAL A 81 -9.92 -0.76 4.20
N LEU A 82 -9.43 0.06 3.27
CA LEU A 82 -10.29 0.76 2.31
C LEU A 82 -11.11 -0.22 1.46
N PHE A 83 -10.50 -1.33 1.05
CA PHE A 83 -11.18 -2.38 0.31
C PHE A 83 -12.37 -2.97 1.09
N VAL A 84 -12.16 -3.33 2.37
CA VAL A 84 -13.24 -3.85 3.23
C VAL A 84 -14.34 -2.81 3.41
N VAL A 85 -13.98 -1.54 3.65
CA VAL A 85 -14.94 -0.46 3.81
C VAL A 85 -15.79 -0.26 2.55
N VAL A 86 -15.17 -0.27 1.37
CA VAL A 86 -15.90 -0.12 0.09
C VAL A 86 -16.89 -1.26 -0.10
N ILE A 87 -16.45 -2.50 0.15
CA ILE A 87 -17.32 -3.68 0.02
C ILE A 87 -18.52 -3.59 0.95
N VAL A 88 -18.30 -3.27 2.23
CA VAL A 88 -19.38 -3.23 3.24
C VAL A 88 -20.39 -2.12 2.94
N LEU A 89 -19.95 -1.00 2.35
CA LEU A 89 -20.81 0.17 2.14
C LEU A 89 -21.47 0.24 0.77
N TRP A 90 -20.88 -0.38 -0.27
CA TRP A 90 -21.27 -0.14 -1.66
C TRP A 90 -21.62 -1.38 -2.46
N VAL A 91 -21.38 -2.58 -1.92
CA VAL A 91 -21.75 -3.83 -2.59
C VAL A 91 -22.95 -4.42 -1.85
N ASP A 92 -24.04 -4.65 -2.56
CA ASP A 92 -25.16 -5.45 -2.05
C ASP A 92 -24.75 -6.92 -2.14
N LEU A 93 -24.31 -7.50 -1.01
CA LEU A 93 -23.94 -8.91 -0.93
C LEU A 93 -25.15 -9.77 -0.61
N ALA A 94 -25.35 -10.84 -1.38
CA ALA A 94 -26.22 -11.92 -0.94
C ALA A 94 -25.58 -12.66 0.27
N PRO A 95 -26.37 -13.20 1.22
CA PRO A 95 -25.85 -13.86 2.42
C PRO A 95 -24.83 -14.97 2.15
N GLU A 96 -25.00 -15.71 1.06
CA GLU A 96 -24.13 -16.78 0.58
C GLU A 96 -22.77 -16.29 0.04
N GLU A 97 -22.67 -15.01 -0.37
CA GLU A 97 -21.44 -14.41 -0.92
C GLU A 97 -20.55 -13.79 0.15
N VAL A 98 -21.13 -13.48 1.32
CA VAL A 98 -20.44 -12.87 2.46
C VAL A 98 -19.19 -13.66 2.87
N GLY A 99 -19.31 -14.99 2.93
CA GLY A 99 -18.17 -15.86 3.28
C GLY A 99 -17.02 -15.78 2.29
N HIS A 100 -17.32 -15.78 0.99
CA HIS A 100 -16.33 -15.70 -0.08
C HIS A 100 -15.61 -14.35 -0.08
N ILE A 101 -16.34 -13.27 0.19
CA ILE A 101 -15.77 -11.93 0.26
C ILE A 101 -14.86 -11.74 1.47
N TYR A 102 -15.21 -12.29 2.63
CA TYR A 102 -14.29 -12.28 3.79
C TYR A 102 -13.02 -13.09 3.55
N GLN A 103 -13.13 -14.24 2.88
CA GLN A 103 -11.94 -15.02 2.48
C GLN A 103 -11.05 -14.24 1.51
N LEU A 104 -11.65 -13.58 0.51
CA LEU A 104 -10.91 -12.75 -0.44
C LEU A 104 -10.25 -11.56 0.25
N ALA A 105 -10.97 -10.88 1.15
CA ALA A 105 -10.41 -9.79 1.97
C ALA A 105 -9.24 -10.28 2.83
N GLY A 106 -9.40 -11.42 3.50
CA GLY A 106 -8.33 -12.05 4.29
C GLY A 106 -7.09 -12.37 3.45
N LEU A 107 -7.28 -12.93 2.25
CA LEU A 107 -6.20 -13.19 1.30
C LEU A 107 -5.49 -11.90 0.86
N LEU A 108 -6.26 -10.86 0.51
CA LEU A 108 -5.72 -9.57 0.09
C LEU A 108 -4.98 -8.85 1.21
N ILE A 109 -5.45 -8.92 2.45
CA ILE A 109 -4.72 -8.40 3.63
C ILE A 109 -3.43 -9.20 3.83
N GLY A 110 -3.55 -10.53 3.87
CA GLY A 110 -2.44 -11.45 4.17
C GLY A 110 -1.31 -11.40 3.15
N ILE A 111 -1.64 -11.20 1.86
CA ILE A 111 -0.65 -11.11 0.77
C ILE A 111 -0.26 -9.65 0.48
N GLY A 112 -1.22 -8.72 0.52
CA GLY A 112 -0.97 -7.34 0.12
C GLY A 112 0.03 -6.63 1.01
N ILE A 113 -0.05 -6.82 2.34
CA ILE A 113 0.89 -6.22 3.29
C ILE A 113 2.34 -6.67 3.02
N PRO A 114 2.67 -7.99 2.98
CA PRO A 114 4.04 -8.42 2.71
C PRO A 114 4.51 -8.05 1.31
N VAL A 115 3.65 -8.16 0.29
CA VAL A 115 4.01 -7.76 -1.09
C VAL A 115 4.36 -6.28 -1.15
N CYS A 116 3.55 -5.40 -0.56
CA CYS A 116 3.84 -3.97 -0.52
C CYS A 116 5.11 -3.66 0.27
N ALA A 117 5.34 -4.34 1.40
CA ALA A 117 6.56 -4.18 2.19
C ALA A 117 7.81 -4.57 1.39
N MET A 118 7.77 -5.72 0.71
CA MET A 118 8.87 -6.21 -0.13
C MET A 118 9.13 -5.29 -1.32
N LEU A 119 8.08 -4.85 -2.02
CA LEU A 119 8.20 -3.91 -3.14
C LEU A 119 8.82 -2.58 -2.70
N ALA A 120 8.35 -2.01 -1.60
CA ALA A 120 8.87 -0.76 -1.07
C ALA A 120 10.34 -0.89 -0.64
N ALA A 121 10.69 -1.99 0.03
CA ALA A 121 12.07 -2.29 0.42
C ALA A 121 12.99 -2.45 -0.80
N ALA A 122 12.58 -3.23 -1.80
CA ALA A 122 13.36 -3.48 -3.01
C ALA A 122 13.60 -2.18 -3.80
N VAL A 123 12.57 -1.37 -3.99
CA VAL A 123 12.70 -0.07 -4.68
C VAL A 123 13.49 0.92 -3.86
N GLY A 124 13.33 0.93 -2.54
CA GLY A 124 14.17 1.72 -1.64
C GLY A 124 15.65 1.37 -1.79
N LEU A 125 15.98 0.08 -1.88
CA LEU A 125 17.35 -0.39 -2.08
C LEU A 125 17.91 0.07 -3.44
N LEU A 126 17.12 -0.03 -4.50
CA LEU A 126 17.51 0.44 -5.83
C LEU A 126 17.74 1.97 -5.84
N GLN A 127 16.84 2.74 -5.22
CA GLN A 127 16.96 4.20 -5.13
C GLN A 127 18.21 4.62 -4.34
N GLN A 128 18.53 3.91 -3.25
CA GLN A 128 19.72 4.21 -2.44
C GLN A 128 21.01 3.91 -3.21
N ARG A 129 21.02 2.85 -4.04
CA ARG A 129 22.16 2.57 -4.93
C ARG A 129 22.37 3.68 -5.96
N GLN A 130 21.29 4.24 -6.51
CA GLN A 130 21.35 5.37 -7.45
C GLN A 130 21.83 6.68 -6.80
N LEU A 131 21.62 6.87 -5.50
CA LEU A 131 22.13 8.06 -4.79
C LEU A 131 23.63 7.97 -4.49
N ASN A 132 24.20 6.77 -4.53
CA ASN A 132 25.61 6.53 -4.23
C ASN A 132 26.49 6.39 -5.49
N SER A 133 25.88 6.42 -6.69
CA SER A 133 26.55 6.38 -7.99
C SER A 133 26.72 7.77 -8.57
#